data_AF-A0A0J7KS86-F1
#
_entry.id   AF-A0A0J7KS86-F1
#
_cell.length_a   1.000
_cell.length_b   1.000
_cell.length_c   1.000
_cell.angle_alpha   90.00
_cell.angle_beta   90.00
_cell.angle_gamma   90.00
#
_symmetry.space_group_name_H-M   'P 1'
#
loop_
_entity.id
_entity.type
_entity.pdbx_description
1 polymer ?
#
loop_
_entity_poly.entity_id
_entity_poly.type
_entity_poly.pdbx_seq_one_letter_code
_entity_poly.pdbx_strand_id
1 'polypeptide(L)'
;MLQRLNETKIPLSAVLSTLRSLPENLISTEWDKVTDCIAILRPVEQLTETISGETYPIMSFAIPLIRNVQACLTKKSSKTPLGKDIKKSLLEAINKRLGILELNKTAAKVTFLDSRFKTAAFGINSNAENAQK
;
A
#
# COMPACT_ATOMS: atom_id res chain seq x y z
N MET A 1 2.46 13.03 6.15
CA MET A 1 1.75 13.86 7.15
C MET A 1 1.42 13.11 8.45
N LEU A 2 0.73 11.96 8.40
CA LEU A 2 0.40 11.17 9.60
C LEU A 2 1.64 10.67 10.35
N GLN A 3 2.67 10.23 9.63
CA GLN A 3 3.95 9.84 10.22
C GLN A 3 4.57 10.98 11.03
N ARG A 4 4.65 12.18 10.44
CA ARG A 4 5.13 13.38 11.14
C ARG A 4 4.31 13.70 12.39
N LEU A 5 2.98 13.55 12.33
CA LEU A 5 2.11 13.75 13.50
C LEU A 5 2.48 12.77 14.63
N ASN A 6 2.72 11.49 14.29
CA ASN A 6 3.15 10.48 15.24
C ASN A 6 4.56 10.73 15.82
N GLU A 7 5.49 11.26 15.02
CA GLU A 7 6.82 11.69 15.49
C GLU A 7 6.73 12.83 16.50
N THR A 8 5.79 13.77 16.29
CA THR A 8 5.54 14.88 17.22
C THR A 8 4.65 14.52 18.41
N LYS A 9 4.29 13.25 18.61
CA LYS A 9 3.40 12.81 19.69
C LYS A 9 3.89 13.24 21.06
N ILE A 10 5.18 13.04 21.36
CA ILE A 10 5.78 13.36 22.65
C ILE A 10 5.71 14.87 22.98
N PRO A 11 6.22 15.77 22.11
CA PRO A 11 6.13 17.21 22.38
C PRO A 11 4.66 17.70 22.39
N LEU A 12 3.78 17.15 21.54
CA LEU A 12 2.36 17.47 21.58
C LEU A 12 1.73 17.08 22.92
N SER A 13 1.98 15.87 23.43
CA SER A 13 1.46 15.43 24.72
C SER A 13 1.93 16.32 25.87
N ALA A 14 3.17 16.81 25.84
CA ALA A 14 3.68 17.76 26.83
C ALA A 14 2.90 19.08 26.81
N VAL A 15 2.68 19.67 25.63
CA VAL A 15 1.89 20.91 25.49
C VAL A 15 0.43 20.69 25.87
N LEU A 16 -0.16 19.56 25.46
CA LEU A 16 -1.55 19.23 25.81
C LEU A 16 -1.78 19.13 27.32
N SER A 17 -0.78 18.70 28.09
CA SER A 17 -0.88 18.66 29.56
C SER A 17 -0.97 20.05 30.20
N THR A 18 -0.56 21.11 29.50
CA THR A 18 -0.67 22.50 29.96
C THR A 18 -2.01 23.16 29.63
N LEU A 19 -2.81 22.54 28.76
CA LEU A 19 -4.10 23.07 28.34
C LEU A 19 -5.19 22.71 29.34
N ARG A 20 -6.07 23.69 29.64
CA ARG A 20 -7.17 23.54 30.60
C ARG A 20 -8.29 22.60 30.11
N SER A 21 -8.34 22.33 28.81
CA SER A 21 -9.27 21.40 28.18
C SER A 21 -8.53 20.57 27.14
N LEU A 22 -8.63 19.24 27.25
CA LEU A 22 -8.01 18.32 26.32
C LEU A 22 -8.94 18.11 25.12
N PRO A 23 -8.47 18.32 23.87
CA PRO A 23 -9.25 17.97 22.70
C PRO A 23 -9.47 16.45 22.65
N GLU A 24 -10.72 16.02 22.46
CA GLU A 24 -11.13 14.60 22.39
C GLU A 24 -10.40 13.81 21.28
N ASN A 25 -9.87 14.52 20.29
CA ASN A 25 -9.23 13.94 19.11
C ASN A 25 -7.77 13.49 19.32
N LEU A 26 -7.19 13.68 20.52
CA LEU A 26 -5.78 13.32 20.83
C LEU A 26 -5.66 12.32 22.00
N ILE A 27 -6.68 11.50 22.21
CA ILE A 27 -6.69 10.42 23.22
C ILE A 27 -5.82 9.24 22.73
N SER A 28 -5.34 8.40 23.66
CA SER A 28 -4.53 7.21 23.36
C SER A 28 -5.13 6.32 22.26
N THR A 29 -6.46 6.16 22.23
CA THR A 29 -7.18 5.38 21.23
C THR A 29 -7.06 5.95 19.82
N GLU A 30 -7.00 7.28 19.68
CA GLU A 30 -6.80 7.94 18.38
C GLU A 30 -5.37 7.76 17.88
N TRP A 31 -4.38 7.75 18.78
CA TRP A 31 -2.99 7.45 18.42
C TRP A 31 -2.80 6.02 17.91
N ASP A 32 -3.55 5.06 18.47
CA ASP A 32 -3.54 3.68 17.98
C ASP A 32 -4.11 3.60 16.56
N LYS A 33 -5.19 4.32 16.27
CA LYS A 33 -5.75 4.44 14.91
C LYS A 33 -4.74 5.05 13.94
N VAL A 34 -4.09 6.15 14.32
CA VAL A 34 -3.06 6.82 13.49
C VAL A 34 -1.90 5.86 13.19
N THR A 35 -1.44 5.12 14.20
CA THR A 35 -0.35 4.15 14.06
C THR A 35 -0.74 3.01 13.10
N ASP A 36 -1.95 2.50 13.23
CA ASP A 36 -2.50 1.45 12.35
C ASP A 36 -2.63 1.96 10.91
N CYS A 37 -3.14 3.17 10.71
CA CYS A 37 -3.22 3.83 9.40
C CYS A 37 -1.85 4.00 8.74
N ILE A 38 -0.84 4.49 9.46
CA ILE A 38 0.53 4.62 8.94
C ILE A 38 1.05 3.25 8.50
N ALA A 39 0.80 2.21 9.31
CA ALA A 39 1.25 0.87 9.00
C ALA A 39 0.59 0.33 7.72
N ILE A 40 -0.72 0.57 7.52
CA ILE A 40 -1.46 0.12 6.33
C ILE A 40 -1.07 0.91 5.08
N LEU A 41 -0.80 2.20 5.20
CA LEU A 41 -0.48 3.06 4.05
C LEU A 41 0.97 2.92 3.57
N ARG A 42 1.90 2.52 4.44
CA ARG A 42 3.33 2.40 4.10
C ARG A 42 3.64 1.56 2.85
N PRO A 43 3.05 0.37 2.62
CA PRO A 43 3.28 -0.39 1.37
C PRO A 43 2.88 0.37 0.11
N VAL A 44 1.85 1.22 0.19
CA VAL A 44 1.39 2.03 -0.95
C VAL A 44 2.33 3.20 -1.19
N GLU A 45 2.80 3.85 -0.12
CA GLU A 45 3.83 4.89 -0.21
C GLU A 45 5.09 4.36 -0.89
N GLN A 46 5.61 3.21 -0.43
CA GLN A 46 6.78 2.55 -1.02
C GLN A 46 6.54 2.19 -2.49
N LEU A 47 5.34 1.71 -2.83
CA LEU A 47 4.97 1.44 -4.21
C LEU A 47 5.00 2.71 -5.05
N THR A 48 4.41 3.82 -4.56
CA THR A 48 4.37 5.08 -5.31
C THR A 48 5.75 5.68 -5.49
N GLU A 49 6.62 5.58 -4.48
CA GLU A 49 8.02 6.00 -4.58
C GLU A 49 8.76 5.16 -5.62
N THR A 50 8.56 3.83 -5.59
CA THR A 50 9.14 2.91 -6.57
C THR A 50 8.58 3.18 -7.98
N ILE A 51 7.30 3.46 -8.15
CA ILE A 51 6.74 3.74 -9.49
C ILE A 51 7.19 5.11 -10.00
N SER A 52 7.45 6.07 -9.11
CA SER A 52 7.91 7.41 -9.48
C SER A 52 9.41 7.48 -9.77
N GLY A 53 10.16 6.40 -9.52
CA GLY A 53 11.58 6.31 -9.83
C GLY A 53 11.82 6.22 -11.34
N GLU A 54 12.48 7.22 -11.92
CA GLU A 54 12.76 7.29 -13.37
C GLU A 54 13.89 6.35 -13.84
N THR A 55 14.61 5.72 -12.91
CA THR A 55 15.87 5.01 -13.19
C THR A 55 15.72 3.57 -13.70
N TYR A 56 14.52 3.01 -13.78
CA TYR A 56 14.31 1.62 -14.24
C TYR A 56 13.04 1.46 -15.07
N PRO A 57 12.96 0.41 -15.91
CA PRO A 57 11.76 0.13 -16.70
C PRO A 57 10.59 -0.32 -15.81
N ILE A 58 9.81 0.65 -15.32
CA ILE A 58 8.68 0.44 -14.39
C ILE A 58 7.64 -0.55 -14.95
N MET A 59 7.48 -0.62 -16.27
CA MET A 59 6.47 -1.45 -16.92
C MET A 59 6.65 -2.96 -16.70
N SER A 60 7.88 -3.48 -16.57
CA SER A 60 8.08 -4.91 -16.27
C SER A 60 7.86 -5.24 -14.79
N PHE A 61 7.99 -4.24 -13.92
CA PHE A 61 7.80 -4.37 -12.48
C PHE A 61 6.38 -4.07 -12.00
N ALA A 62 5.56 -3.41 -12.82
CA ALA A 62 4.24 -2.93 -12.42
C ALA A 62 3.37 -4.07 -11.83
N ILE A 63 3.19 -5.16 -12.58
CA ILE A 63 2.40 -6.32 -12.14
C ILE A 63 2.93 -6.95 -10.85
N PRO A 64 4.23 -7.35 -10.75
CA PRO A 64 4.74 -7.97 -9.54
C PRO A 64 4.73 -7.02 -8.33
N LEU A 65 4.95 -5.72 -8.52
CA LEU A 65 4.89 -4.72 -7.43
C LEU A 65 3.47 -4.57 -6.88
N ILE A 66 2.46 -4.48 -7.74
CA ILE A 66 1.06 -4.40 -7.32
C ILE A 66 0.67 -5.65 -6.51
N ARG A 67 1.08 -6.82 -6.99
CA ARG A 67 0.84 -8.07 -6.27
C ARG A 67 1.56 -8.14 -4.94
N ASN A 68 2.79 -7.63 -4.87
CA ASN A 68 3.54 -7.53 -3.63
C ASN A 68 2.77 -6.68 -2.60
N VAL A 69 2.25 -5.53 -3.01
CA VAL A 69 1.44 -4.66 -2.13
C VAL A 69 0.16 -5.35 -1.69
N GLN A 70 -0.57 -6.01 -2.59
CA GLN A 70 -1.77 -6.79 -2.23
C GLN A 70 -1.44 -7.87 -1.19
N ALA A 71 -0.32 -8.58 -1.35
CA ALA A 71 0.13 -9.60 -0.40
C ALA A 71 0.54 -8.98 0.95
N CYS A 72 1.27 -7.88 0.94
CA CYS A 72 1.65 -7.14 2.14
C CYS A 72 0.43 -6.63 2.91
N LEU A 73 -0.55 -6.05 2.23
CA LEU A 73 -1.80 -5.59 2.83
C LEU A 73 -2.58 -6.76 3.42
N THR A 74 -2.70 -7.88 2.68
CA THR A 74 -3.42 -9.08 3.16
C THR A 74 -2.80 -9.64 4.43
N LYS A 75 -1.46 -9.76 4.48
CA LYS A 75 -0.72 -10.30 5.64
C LYS A 75 -0.73 -9.39 6.86
N LYS A 76 -0.92 -8.07 6.68
CA LYS A 76 -0.86 -7.11 7.79
C LYS A 76 -2.09 -7.22 8.68
N SER A 77 -1.89 -7.41 9.98
CA SER A 77 -2.96 -7.43 10.98
C SER A 77 -3.29 -6.01 11.43
N SER A 78 -4.53 -5.58 11.22
CA SER A 78 -5.05 -4.30 11.71
C SER A 78 -5.67 -4.49 13.09
N LYS A 79 -5.25 -3.67 14.05
CA LYS A 79 -5.72 -3.74 15.45
C LYS A 79 -7.00 -2.95 15.65
N THR A 80 -7.19 -1.89 14.87
CA THR A 80 -8.34 -0.98 15.00
C THR A 80 -9.43 -1.28 13.97
N PRO A 81 -10.71 -1.02 14.27
CA PRO A 81 -11.80 -1.17 13.29
C PRO A 81 -11.58 -0.26 12.07
N LEU A 82 -11.16 1.00 12.30
CA LEU A 82 -10.81 1.94 11.23
C LEU A 82 -9.70 1.38 10.32
N GLY A 83 -8.66 0.76 10.89
CA GLY A 83 -7.60 0.13 10.11
C GLY A 83 -8.12 -1.01 9.23
N LYS A 84 -9.07 -1.82 9.72
CA LYS A 84 -9.71 -2.88 8.91
C LYS A 84 -10.50 -2.30 7.73
N ASP A 85 -11.26 -1.23 7.97
CA ASP A 85 -12.06 -0.57 6.94
C ASP A 85 -11.18 0.06 5.85
N ILE A 86 -10.12 0.77 6.26
CA ILE A 86 -9.14 1.36 5.33
C ILE A 86 -8.45 0.27 4.54
N LYS A 87 -7.99 -0.81 5.19
CA LYS A 87 -7.36 -1.94 4.50
C LYS A 87 -8.29 -2.54 3.45
N LYS A 88 -9.57 -2.75 3.78
CA LYS A 88 -10.56 -3.30 2.85
C LYS A 88 -10.79 -2.35 1.66
N SER A 89 -11.08 -1.08 1.94
CA SER A 89 -11.31 -0.07 0.91
C SER A 89 -10.11 0.09 -0.02
N LEU A 90 -8.90 0.05 0.54
CA LEU A 90 -7.65 0.14 -0.21
C LEU A 90 -7.43 -1.08 -1.11
N LEU A 91 -7.64 -2.29 -0.60
CA LEU A 91 -7.56 -3.52 -1.41
C LEU A 91 -8.58 -3.50 -2.56
N GLU A 92 -9.82 -3.07 -2.30
CA GLU A 92 -10.85 -2.93 -3.33
C GLU A 92 -10.43 -1.90 -4.40
N ALA A 93 -9.91 -0.74 -3.99
CA ALA A 93 -9.43 0.29 -4.91
C ALA A 93 -8.25 -0.18 -5.76
N ILE A 94 -7.28 -0.88 -5.15
CA ILE A 94 -6.13 -1.47 -5.85
C ILE A 94 -6.62 -2.52 -6.86
N ASN A 95 -7.49 -3.45 -6.46
CA ASN A 95 -8.00 -4.47 -7.38
C ASN A 95 -8.78 -3.84 -8.55
N LYS A 96 -9.63 -2.85 -8.27
CA LYS A 96 -10.44 -2.18 -9.27
C LYS A 96 -9.60 -1.39 -10.28
N ARG A 97 -8.57 -0.66 -9.82
CA ARG A 97 -7.79 0.25 -10.68
C ARG A 97 -6.54 -0.41 -11.26
N LEU A 98 -5.87 -1.25 -10.49
CA LEU A 98 -4.56 -1.81 -10.81
C LEU A 98 -4.63 -3.30 -11.19
N GLY A 99 -5.71 -4.02 -10.83
CA GLY A 99 -5.90 -5.42 -11.24
C GLY A 99 -6.05 -5.60 -12.76
N ILE A 100 -6.46 -4.55 -13.47
CA ILE A 100 -6.61 -4.54 -14.94
C ILE A 100 -5.23 -4.61 -15.64
N LEU A 101 -4.13 -4.29 -14.94
CA LEU A 101 -2.80 -4.29 -15.55
C LEU A 101 -2.33 -5.69 -15.97
N GLU A 102 -2.80 -6.76 -15.33
CA GLU A 102 -2.55 -8.12 -15.81
C GLU A 102 -3.27 -8.43 -17.12
N LEU A 103 -4.39 -7.77 -17.41
CA LEU A 103 -5.17 -7.92 -18.64
C LEU A 103 -4.62 -7.05 -19.77
N ASN A 104 -3.85 -6.02 -19.45
CA ASN A 104 -3.23 -5.15 -20.44
C ASN A 104 -2.09 -5.91 -21.15
N LYS A 105 -2.27 -6.17 -22.44
CA LYS A 105 -1.30 -6.91 -23.27
C LYS A 105 0.11 -6.33 -23.19
N THR A 106 0.26 -5.00 -23.16
CA THR A 106 1.57 -4.36 -23.13
C THR A 106 2.26 -4.59 -21.79
N ALA A 107 1.57 -4.33 -20.68
CA ALA A 107 2.12 -4.54 -19.34
C ALA A 107 2.43 -6.02 -19.08
N ALA A 108 1.54 -6.91 -19.49
CA ALA A 108 1.71 -8.36 -19.37
C ALA A 108 2.90 -8.87 -20.20
N LYS A 109 3.01 -8.49 -21.47
CA LYS A 109 4.14 -8.92 -22.32
C LYS A 109 5.48 -8.40 -21.81
N VAL A 110 5.56 -7.13 -21.42
CA VAL A 110 6.80 -6.55 -20.89
C VAL A 110 7.21 -7.21 -19.56
N THR A 111 6.24 -7.53 -18.69
CA THR A 111 6.50 -8.28 -17.45
C THR A 111 6.96 -9.71 -17.73
N PHE A 112 6.37 -10.39 -18.72
CA PHE A 112 6.74 -11.76 -19.10
C PHE A 112 8.14 -11.84 -19.73
N LEU A 113 8.49 -10.86 -20.57
CA LEU A 113 9.80 -10.76 -21.22
C LEU A 113 10.93 -10.54 -20.21
N ASP A 114 10.64 -9.97 -19.05
CA ASP A 114 11.61 -9.82 -17.98
C ASP A 114 11.92 -11.20 -17.36
N SER A 115 13.17 -11.63 -17.54
CA SER A 115 13.63 -12.97 -17.14
C SER A 115 13.48 -13.24 -15.64
N ARG A 116 13.38 -12.19 -14.82
CA ARG A 116 13.19 -12.28 -13.36
C ARG A 116 11.78 -12.68 -12.97
N PHE A 117 10.81 -12.45 -13.84
CA PHE A 117 9.39 -12.57 -13.52
C PHE A 117 8.73 -13.70 -14.29
N LYS A 118 8.84 -13.70 -15.62
CA LYS A 118 8.19 -14.68 -16.50
C LYS A 118 6.73 -14.92 -16.07
N THR A 119 6.32 -16.17 -15.89
CA THR A 119 4.98 -16.55 -15.45
C THR A 119 4.73 -16.34 -13.95
N ALA A 120 5.78 -16.26 -13.12
CA ALA A 120 5.65 -16.19 -11.66
C ALA A 120 5.12 -14.84 -11.17
N ALA A 121 5.25 -13.78 -11.96
CA ALA A 121 4.73 -12.47 -11.59
C ALA A 121 3.20 -12.37 -11.63
N PHE A 122 2.50 -13.25 -12.34
CA PHE A 122 1.06 -13.15 -12.54
C PHE A 122 0.27 -13.85 -11.42
N GLY A 123 -0.85 -13.25 -11.01
CA GLY A 123 -1.76 -13.86 -10.03
C GLY A 123 -2.67 -14.92 -10.63
N ILE A 124 -2.99 -14.77 -11.92
CA ILE A 124 -3.89 -15.67 -12.65
C ILE A 124 -3.08 -16.36 -13.75
N ASN A 125 -3.06 -17.70 -13.72
CA ASN A 125 -2.34 -18.52 -14.71
C ASN A 125 -2.80 -18.24 -16.16
N SER A 126 -4.09 -18.01 -16.36
CA SER A 126 -4.64 -17.64 -17.68
C SER A 126 -4.04 -16.34 -18.23
N ASN A 127 -3.77 -15.34 -17.37
CA ASN A 127 -3.14 -14.08 -17.80
C ASN A 127 -1.67 -14.30 -18.19
N ALA A 128 -0.97 -15.18 -17.47
CA ALA A 128 0.40 -15.56 -17.82
C ALA A 128 0.49 -16.27 -19.18
N GLU A 129 -0.43 -17.20 -19.45
CA GLU A 129 -0.53 -17.90 -20.74
C GLU A 129 -0.86 -16.94 -21.89
N ASN A 130 -1.73 -15.96 -21.64
CA ASN A 130 -2.06 -14.91 -22.62
C ASN A 130 -0.89 -13.96 -22.90
N ALA A 131 0.02 -13.77 -21.93
CA ALA A 131 1.23 -12.97 -22.12
C ALA A 131 2.28 -13.70 -22.99
N GLN A 132 2.26 -15.04 -23.00
CA GLN A 132 3.16 -15.87 -23.80
C GLN A 132 2.78 -15.92 -25.29
N LYS A 133 1.49 -15.71 -25.62
CA LYS A 133 0.97 -15.68 -26.99
C LYS A 133 1.20 -14.33 -27.69
#